data_AF-A0A7X1FZ34-F1
#
_entry.id   AF-A0A7X1FZ34-F1
#
_cell.length_a   1.000
_cell.length_b   1.000
_cell.length_c   1.000
_cell.angle_alpha   90.00
_cell.angle_beta   90.00
_cell.angle_gamma   90.00
#
_symmetry.space_group_name_H-M   'P 1'
#
loop_
_entity.id
_entity.type
_entity.pdbx_description
1 polymer ?
#
loop_
_entity_poly.entity_id
_entity_poly.type
_entity_poly.pdbx_seq_one_letter_code
_entity_poly.pdbx_strand_id
1 'polypeptide(L)' 'MADFRIIGEVEIAKRDGGWWIEVRTLNPAGWRTLNGPTRFPTYRRARQAAEVVIEANAKAGMPVDFEIVDATREASNEV' A
#
# COMPACT_ATOMS: atom_id res chain seq x y z
N MET A 1 25.07 -10.88 -9.48
CA MET A 1 23.80 -11.26 -8.81
C MET A 1 22.83 -10.14 -9.08
N ALA A 2 21.65 -10.42 -9.65
CA ALA A 2 20.63 -9.38 -9.78
C ALA A 2 20.14 -9.02 -8.37
N ASP A 3 20.23 -7.75 -7.99
CA ASP A 3 19.56 -7.24 -6.80
C ASP A 3 18.05 -7.32 -7.07
N PHE A 4 17.40 -8.36 -6.56
CA PHE A 4 15.95 -8.47 -6.62
C PHE A 4 15.37 -7.53 -5.56
N ARG A 5 15.18 -6.27 -5.94
CA ARG A 5 14.50 -5.28 -5.11
C ARG A 5 13.02 -5.63 -5.08
N ILE A 6 12.48 -5.95 -3.91
CA ILE A 6 11.06 -6.20 -3.75
C ILE A 6 10.36 -4.84 -3.75
N ILE A 7 9.35 -4.67 -4.59
CA ILE A 7 8.53 -3.45 -4.60
C ILE A 7 7.32 -3.70 -3.71
N GLY A 8 7.04 -2.78 -2.79
CA GLY A 8 5.85 -2.79 -1.96
C GLY A 8 4.90 -1.68 -2.38
N GLU A 9 3.61 -1.93 -2.29
CA GLU A 9 2.57 -0.92 -2.50
C GLU A 9 1.61 -0.93 -1.32
N VAL A 10 1.26 0.26 -0.87
CA VAL A 10 0.19 0.49 0.09
C VAL A 10 -0.91 1.27 -0.62
N GLU A 11 -1.90 0.57 -1.14
CA GLU A 11 -3.02 1.18 -1.86
C GLU A 11 -4.02 1.77 -0.85
N ILE A 12 -4.43 3.02 -1.08
CA ILE A 12 -5.54 3.67 -0.38
C ILE A 12 -6.71 3.85 -1.34
N ALA A 13 -7.82 3.18 -1.05
CA ALA A 13 -9.02 3.20 -1.88
C ALA A 13 -10.25 3.65 -1.08
N LYS A 14 -11.18 4.35 -1.73
CA LYS A 14 -12.50 4.65 -1.17
C LYS A 14 -13.50 3.64 -1.72
N ARG A 15 -14.08 2.82 -0.85
CA ARG A 15 -15.04 1.75 -1.20
C ARG A 15 -16.13 1.69 -0.13
N ASP A 16 -17.38 1.51 -0.52
CA ASP A 16 -18.54 1.36 0.38
C ASP A 16 -18.65 2.45 1.47
N GLY A 17 -18.38 3.71 1.08
CA GLY A 17 -18.41 4.87 1.99
C GLY A 17 -17.31 4.88 3.06
N GLY A 18 -16.31 3.99 2.98
CA GLY A 18 -15.12 3.95 3.83
C GLY A 18 -13.83 4.17 3.05
N TRP A 19 -12.75 4.40 3.79
CA TRP A 19 -11.39 4.40 3.25
C TRP A 19 -10.72 3.09 3.62
N TRP A 20 -10.01 2.48 2.68
CA TRP A 20 -9.42 1.17 2.84
C TRP A 20 -7.94 1.24 2.51
N ILE A 21 -7.14 0.49 3.26
CA ILE A 21 -5.74 0.26 2.95
C ILE A 21 -5.55 -1.19 2.58
N GLU A 22 -4.86 -1.45 1.47
CA GLU A 22 -4.39 -2.78 1.09
C GLU A 22 -2.87 -2.75 0.89
N VAL A 23 -2.15 -3.74 1.45
CA VAL A 23 -0.70 -3.82 1.32
C VAL A 23 -0.35 -4.95 0.38
N ARG A 24 0.38 -4.65 -0.68
CA ARG A 24 0.82 -5.61 -1.70
C ARG A 24 2.34 -5.57 -1.83
N THR A 25 2.92 -6.68 -2.24
CA THR A 25 4.33 -6.77 -2.63
C THR A 25 4.45 -7.49 -3.94
N LEU A 26 5.37 -7.01 -4.78
CA LEU A 26 5.75 -7.64 -6.03
C LEU A 26 7.02 -8.45 -5.79
N ASN A 27 6.91 -9.76 -5.94
CA ASN A 27 8.05 -10.67 -5.98
C ASN A 27 8.16 -11.29 -7.38
N PRO A 28 9.20 -12.11 -7.68
CA PRO A 28 9.36 -12.72 -9.00
C PRO A 28 8.18 -13.61 -9.45
N ALA A 29 7.31 -14.06 -8.52
CA ALA A 29 6.10 -14.80 -8.82
C ALA A 29 4.86 -13.91 -9.03
N GLY A 30 5.02 -12.58 -9.04
CA GLY A 30 3.96 -11.60 -9.22
C GLY A 30 3.54 -10.88 -7.94
N TRP A 31 2.46 -10.10 -8.05
CA TRP A 31 1.87 -9.36 -6.94
C TRP A 31 1.25 -10.29 -5.90
N ARG A 32 1.47 -10.00 -4.63
CA ARG A 32 0.88 -10.70 -3.49
C ARG A 32 0.40 -9.71 -2.44
N THR A 33 -0.82 -9.90 -1.97
CA THR A 33 -1.36 -9.17 -0.81
C THR A 33 -0.68 -9.67 0.46
N LEU A 34 -0.04 -8.76 1.21
CA LEU A 34 0.57 -9.06 2.51
C LEU A 34 -0.46 -9.01 3.64
N ASN A 35 -1.37 -8.04 3.58
CA ASN A 35 -2.40 -7.83 4.58
C ASN A 35 -3.75 -7.60 3.92
N GLY A 36 -4.80 -8.18 4.50
CA GLY A 36 -6.17 -7.94 4.06
C GLY A 36 -6.57 -6.46 4.20
N PRO A 37 -7.59 -6.03 3.42
CA PRO A 37 -8.00 -4.63 3.38
C PRO A 37 -8.49 -4.16 4.76
N THR A 38 -7.92 -3.06 5.26
CA THR A 38 -8.28 -2.49 6.57
C THR A 38 -9.07 -1.20 6.38
N ARG A 39 -10.25 -1.10 7.01
CA ARG A 39 -11.14 0.07 6.91
C ARG A 39 -10.78 1.16 7.91
N PHE A 40 -10.81 2.40 7.44
CA PHE A 40 -10.62 3.63 8.20
C PHE A 40 -11.78 4.61 7.98
N PRO A 41 -12.12 5.42 9.00
CA PRO A 41 -13.22 6.37 8.93
C PRO A 41 -12.91 7.57 8.03
N THR A 42 -11.64 7.93 7.84
CA THR A 42 -11.23 9.09 7.04
C THR A 42 -9.98 8.78 6.22
N TYR A 43 -9.81 9.51 5.11
CA TYR A 43 -8.62 9.44 4.27
C TYR A 43 -7.34 9.73 5.08
N ARG A 44 -7.35 10.78 5.92
CA ARG A 44 -6.20 11.14 6.76
C ARG A 44 -5.77 9.97 7.65
N ARG A 45 -6.72 9.24 8.26
CA ARG A 45 -6.41 8.08 9.09
C ARG A 45 -5.85 6.92 8.26
N ALA A 46 -6.41 6.69 7.07
CA ALA A 46 -5.86 5.71 6.15
C ALA A 46 -4.42 6.07 5.74
N ARG A 47 -4.17 7.33 5.37
CA ARG A 47 -2.84 7.80 4.96
C ARG A 47 -1.79 7.69 6.06
N GLN A 48 -2.14 8.03 7.31
CA GLN A 48 -1.27 7.85 8.47
C GLN A 48 -0.96 6.37 8.74
N ALA A 49 -1.96 5.49 8.64
CA ALA A 49 -1.73 4.06 8.82
C ALA A 49 -0.84 3.47 7.71
N ALA A 50 -0.95 3.96 6.47
CA ALA A 50 -0.06 3.58 5.38
C ALA A 50 1.39 3.97 5.69
N GLU A 51 1.64 5.19 6.17
CA GLU A 51 2.99 5.64 6.59
C GLU A 51 3.56 4.76 7.70
N VAL A 52 2.74 4.42 8.70
CA VAL A 52 3.15 3.54 9.81
C VAL A 52 3.53 2.15 9.29
N VAL A 53 2.79 1.61 8.31
CA VAL A 53 3.15 0.33 7.69
C VAL A 53 4.52 0.43 7.01
N ILE A 54 4.77 1.48 6.24
CA ILE A 54 6.06 1.68 5.57
C ILE A 54 7.20 1.79 6.59
N GLU A 55 7.03 2.62 7.62
CA GLU A 55 8.03 2.77 8.68
C GLU A 55 8.29 1.46 9.43
N ALA A 56 7.24 0.68 9.72
CA ALA A 56 7.37 -0.60 10.40
C ALA A 56 8.15 -1.61 9.55
N ASN A 57 7.90 -1.64 8.23
CA ASN A 57 8.65 -2.49 7.30
C ASN A 57 10.11 -2.07 7.18
N ALA A 58 10.38 -0.76 7.10
CA ALA A 58 11.75 -0.23 7.07
C ALA A 58 12.52 -0.57 8.36
N LYS A 59 11.88 -0.44 9.53
CA LYS A 59 12.46 -0.81 10.84
C LYS A 59 12.70 -2.33 10.97
N ALA A 60 11.88 -3.15 10.32
CA ALA A 60 12.05 -4.60 10.28
C ALA A 60 13.24 -5.04 9.38
N GLY A 61 13.93 -4.11 8.71
CA GLY A 61 15.07 -4.42 7.84
C GLY A 61 14.65 -5.13 6.55
N MET A 62 13.38 -5.05 6.16
CA MET A 62 12.92 -5.63 4.91
C MET A 62 13.42 -4.79 3.73
N PRO A 63 14.07 -5.39 2.71
CA PRO A 63 14.56 -4.70 1.52
C PRO A 63 13.40 -4.44 0.54
N VAL A 64 12.33 -3.82 1.03
CA VAL A 64 11.12 -3.52 0.26
C VAL A 64 10.96 -2.01 0.19
N ASP A 65 10.96 -1.47 -1.03
CA ASP A 65 10.60 -0.07 -1.24
C ASP A 65 9.10 0.01 -1.37
N PHE A 66 8.47 0.59 -0.34
CA PHE A 66 7.04 0.81 -0.36
C PHE A 66 6.70 2.17 -0.95
N GLU A 67 5.74 2.17 -1.86
CA GLU A 67 5.03 3.36 -2.35
C GLU A 67 3.61 3.40 -1.76
N ILE A 68 3.07 4.60 -1.55
CA ILE A 68 1.66 4.78 -1.23
C ILE A 68 0.94 5.18 -2.51
N VAL A 69 0.02 4.31 -2.94
CA VAL A 69 -0.77 4.51 -4.16
C VAL A 69 -2.17 4.96 -3.78
N ASP A 70 -2.56 6.17 -4.20
CA ASP A 70 -3.91 6.66 -4.00
C ASP A 70 -4.81 6.29 -5.19
N ALA A 71 -5.39 5.09 -5.16
CA ALA A 71 -6.31 4.62 -6.19
C ALA A 71 -7.56 5.52 -6.35
N THR A 72 -7.90 6.31 -5.34
CA THR A 72 -8.95 7.35 -5.45
C THR A 72 -8.58 8.51 -6.37
N ARG A 73 -7.28 8.80 -6.51
CA ARG A 73 -6.77 9.85 -7.39
C ARG A 73 -6.66 9.36 -8.83
N GLU A 74 -6.26 8.11 -9.04
CA GLU A 74 -6.22 7.48 -10.37
C GLU A 74 -7.63 7.38 -10.98
N ALA A 75 -8.65 7.01 -10.19
CA ALA A 75 -10.03 7.02 -10.64
C ALA A 75 -10.57 8.43 -11.01
N SER A 76 -9.90 9.51 -10.60
CA SER A 76 -10.27 10.88 -10.97
C SER A 76 -9.57 11.37 -12.24
N ASN A 77 -8.62 10.61 -12.78
CA ASN A 77 -7.85 10.96 -13.98
C ASN A 77 -8.26 10.12 -15.22
N GLU A 78 -9.23 9.23 -15.06
CA GLU A 78 -9.97 8.55 -16.13
C GLU A 78 -11.38 9.17 -16.29
N VAL A 79 -11.45 10.46 -16.63
CA VAL A 79 -12.68 11.12 -17.10
C VAL A 79 -12.36 12.21 -18.12
#